data_AF-A0A445BJW8-F1
#
_entry.id   AF-A0A445BJW8-F1
#
_cell.length_a   1.000
_cell.length_b   1.000
_cell.length_c   1.000
_cell.angle_alpha   90.00
_cell.angle_beta   90.00
_cell.angle_gamma   90.00
#
_symmetry.space_group_name_H-M   'P 1'
#
loop_
_entity.id
_entity.type
_entity.pdbx_description
1 polymer ?
#
loop_
_entity_poly.entity_id
_entity_poly.type
_entity_poly.pdbx_seq_one_letter_code
_entity_poly.pdbx_strand_id
1 'polypeptide(L)'
;MIQNFQAADVFLLAFSLISRASYENVAKKWILELRHYAPGVPIILVGTKLDHPGATPITTVQGEELRKLIGAPVYIECSSKTQQNVKAVFDAVIKVVLQPPKQKKKKRKVFAILYLCGITHDGVGVPETLLNQMFGREGQESEEGISLLISRKLLKLMNGDVRYLRDAGKSSFILTVELAASQKLIA
;
A
#
# COMPACT_ATOMS: atom_id res chain seq x y z
N MET A 1 14.25 13.43 -8.92
CA MET A 1 13.13 13.80 -9.83
C MET A 1 12.45 12.51 -10.28
N ILE A 2 11.20 12.28 -9.87
CA ILE A 2 10.60 10.93 -9.85
C ILE A 2 10.18 10.51 -11.26
N GLN A 3 11.01 9.71 -11.94
CA GLN A 3 10.71 9.13 -13.25
C GLN A 3 9.82 7.86 -13.19
N ASN A 4 9.35 7.43 -12.02
CA ASN A 4 8.80 6.07 -11.84
C ASN A 4 7.30 5.94 -11.52
N PHE A 5 6.54 7.04 -11.38
CA PHE A 5 5.08 6.97 -11.19
C PHE A 5 4.31 6.65 -12.46
N GLN A 6 4.87 7.00 -13.63
CA GLN A 6 4.21 6.76 -14.93
C GLN A 6 4.06 5.27 -15.26
N ALA A 7 4.72 4.38 -14.52
CA ALA A 7 4.63 2.94 -14.71
C ALA A 7 3.66 2.23 -13.74
N ALA A 8 3.06 2.93 -12.76
CA ALA A 8 2.20 2.30 -11.76
C ALA A 8 0.81 1.98 -12.34
N ASP A 9 0.34 0.75 -12.12
CA ASP A 9 -0.99 0.30 -12.53
C ASP A 9 -2.05 0.58 -11.44
N VAL A 10 -1.63 0.69 -10.18
CA VAL A 10 -2.47 1.03 -9.03
C VAL A 10 -1.63 1.59 -7.88
N PHE A 11 -2.23 2.49 -7.09
CA PHE A 11 -1.66 2.93 -5.82
C PHE A 11 -2.41 2.30 -4.65
N LEU A 12 -1.67 1.88 -3.63
CA LEU A 12 -2.21 1.65 -2.29
C LEU A 12 -1.91 2.90 -1.46
N LEU A 13 -2.93 3.67 -1.12
CA LEU A 13 -2.80 4.84 -0.25
C LEU A 13 -3.22 4.44 1.15
N ALA A 14 -2.25 4.28 2.05
CA ALA A 14 -2.49 3.77 3.39
C ALA A 14 -2.42 4.88 4.44
N PHE A 15 -3.29 4.85 5.44
CA PHE A 15 -3.23 5.65 6.66
C PHE A 15 -3.39 4.74 7.89
N SER A 16 -3.00 5.19 9.07
CA SER A 16 -3.15 4.41 10.30
C SER A 16 -4.45 4.76 11.01
N LEU A 17 -5.22 3.73 11.37
CA LEU A 17 -6.47 3.86 12.14
C LEU A 17 -6.23 4.49 13.53
N ILE A 18 -4.98 4.42 14.03
CA ILE A 18 -4.55 5.01 15.30
C ILE A 18 -3.94 6.42 15.19
N SER A 19 -3.89 7.02 13.99
CA SER A 19 -3.27 8.34 13.77
C SER A 19 -4.14 9.25 12.90
N ARG A 20 -4.83 10.19 13.55
CA ARG A 20 -5.66 11.20 12.87
C ARG A 20 -4.87 12.07 11.88
N ALA A 21 -3.63 12.42 12.22
CA ALA A 21 -2.76 13.18 11.32
C ALA A 21 -2.50 12.42 10.00
N SER A 22 -2.30 11.10 10.06
CA SER A 22 -2.10 10.28 8.86
C SER A 22 -3.35 10.25 7.97
N TYR A 23 -4.54 10.16 8.57
CA TYR A 23 -5.83 10.19 7.89
C TYR A 23 -6.06 11.52 7.16
N GLU A 24 -5.85 12.65 7.83
CA GLU A 24 -6.06 13.98 7.23
C GLU A 24 -5.10 14.27 6.06
N ASN A 25 -3.87 13.78 6.16
CA ASN A 25 -2.87 13.97 5.11
C ASN A 25 -3.24 13.28 3.79
N VAL A 26 -4.08 12.23 3.82
CA VAL A 26 -4.58 11.57 2.60
C VAL A 26 -5.27 12.59 1.69
N ALA A 27 -6.25 13.31 2.21
CA ALA A 27 -7.03 14.28 1.43
C ALA A 27 -6.26 15.60 1.21
N LYS A 28 -5.48 16.05 2.20
CA LYS A 28 -4.79 17.35 2.15
C LYS A 28 -3.54 17.36 1.26
N LYS A 29 -2.86 16.23 1.11
CA LYS A 29 -1.55 16.16 0.46
C LYS A 29 -1.45 15.02 -0.54
N TRP A 30 -1.62 13.79 -0.08
CA TRP A 30 -1.20 12.62 -0.86
C TRP A 30 -2.05 12.40 -2.10
N ILE A 31 -3.37 12.58 -2.01
CA ILE A 31 -4.25 12.44 -3.16
C ILE A 31 -3.91 13.46 -4.27
N LEU A 32 -3.57 14.69 -3.89
CA LEU A 32 -3.21 15.76 -4.83
C LEU A 32 -1.90 15.43 -5.53
N GLU A 33 -0.91 14.96 -4.77
CA GLU A 33 0.39 14.56 -5.30
C GLU A 33 0.26 13.39 -6.28
N LEU A 34 -0.47 12.33 -5.90
CA LEU A 34 -0.68 11.16 -6.75
C LEU A 34 -1.40 11.53 -8.05
N ARG A 35 -2.46 12.33 -7.97
CA ARG A 35 -3.23 12.76 -9.15
C ARG A 35 -2.44 13.71 -10.04
N HIS A 36 -1.52 14.50 -9.48
CA HIS A 36 -0.65 15.37 -10.27
C HIS A 36 0.37 14.57 -11.09
N TYR A 37 1.04 13.58 -10.48
CA TYR A 37 2.10 12.82 -11.16
C TYR A 37 1.61 11.64 -12.00
N ALA A 38 0.47 11.04 -11.63
CA ALA A 38 -0.08 9.85 -12.28
C ALA A 38 -1.61 9.96 -12.39
N PRO A 39 -2.11 10.90 -13.21
CA PRO A 39 -3.55 11.07 -13.41
C PRO A 39 -4.16 9.79 -14.00
N GLY A 40 -5.30 9.38 -13.46
CA GLY A 40 -6.06 8.22 -13.95
C GLY A 40 -5.61 6.86 -13.42
N VAL A 41 -4.49 6.77 -12.70
CA VAL A 41 -4.10 5.53 -12.01
C VAL A 41 -5.04 5.32 -10.80
N PRO A 42 -5.69 4.15 -10.67
CA PRO A 42 -6.61 3.89 -9.57
C PRO A 42 -5.89 3.86 -8.21
N ILE A 43 -6.59 4.27 -7.15
CA ILE A 43 -6.05 4.37 -5.79
C ILE A 43 -6.94 3.56 -4.85
N ILE A 44 -6.41 2.49 -4.26
CA ILE A 44 -7.07 1.74 -3.20
C ILE A 44 -6.71 2.39 -1.86
N LEU A 45 -7.73 2.72 -1.05
CA LEU A 45 -7.52 3.27 0.28
C LEU A 45 -7.37 2.14 1.30
N VAL A 46 -6.38 2.25 2.19
CA VAL A 46 -6.11 1.22 3.21
C VAL A 46 -5.99 1.85 4.60
N GLY A 47 -6.78 1.37 5.55
CA GLY A 47 -6.65 1.70 6.97
C GLY A 47 -5.83 0.63 7.69
N THR A 48 -4.66 0.97 8.24
CA THR A 48 -3.75 0.00 8.86
C THR A 48 -3.85 0.01 10.39
N LYS A 49 -3.35 -1.05 11.03
CA LYS A 49 -3.33 -1.25 12.50
C LYS A 49 -4.72 -1.51 13.10
N LEU A 50 -5.52 -2.32 12.41
CA LEU A 50 -6.87 -2.73 12.86
C LEU A 50 -6.86 -3.52 14.19
N ASP A 51 -5.73 -4.12 14.54
CA ASP A 51 -5.53 -4.96 15.72
C ASP A 51 -5.42 -4.21 17.06
N HIS A 52 -5.67 -2.89 17.07
CA HIS A 52 -5.59 -2.03 18.26
C HIS A 52 -6.97 -1.59 18.77
N PRO A 53 -7.80 -2.50 19.32
CA PRO A 53 -9.11 -2.15 19.86
C PRO A 53 -8.97 -1.17 21.03
N GLY A 54 -9.70 -0.05 20.98
CA GLY A 54 -9.67 0.99 22.01
C GLY A 54 -8.70 2.14 21.75
N ALA A 55 -7.85 2.04 20.73
CA ALA A 55 -6.92 3.10 20.31
C ALA A 55 -7.19 3.63 18.90
N THR A 56 -8.37 3.34 18.32
CA THR A 56 -8.77 3.74 16.95
C THR A 56 -9.55 5.08 16.94
N PRO A 57 -8.91 6.26 16.88
CA PRO A 57 -9.55 7.55 16.63
C PRO A 57 -10.29 7.61 15.30
N ILE A 58 -9.99 6.73 14.33
CA ILE A 58 -10.65 6.71 13.03
C ILE A 58 -11.59 5.50 12.97
N THR A 59 -12.86 5.78 12.71
CA THR A 59 -13.89 4.73 12.54
C THR A 59 -13.96 4.25 11.09
N THR A 60 -14.51 3.04 10.88
CA THR A 60 -14.77 2.52 9.54
C THR A 60 -15.68 3.44 8.71
N VAL A 61 -16.61 4.14 9.36
CA VAL A 61 -17.46 5.15 8.71
C VAL A 61 -16.62 6.30 8.16
N GLN A 62 -15.70 6.84 8.96
CA GLN A 62 -14.79 7.91 8.51
C GLN A 62 -13.89 7.44 7.36
N GLY A 63 -13.36 6.21 7.43
CA GLY A 63 -12.59 5.63 6.34
C GLY A 63 -13.38 5.52 5.03
N GLU A 64 -14.65 5.11 5.10
CA GLU A 64 -15.54 5.01 3.94
C GLU A 64 -15.93 6.39 3.38
N GLU A 65 -16.12 7.40 4.25
CA GLU A 65 -16.30 8.80 3.82
C GLU A 65 -15.08 9.31 3.07
N LEU A 66 -13.87 9.08 3.60
CA LEU A 66 -12.62 9.44 2.94
C LEU A 66 -12.48 8.73 1.59
N ARG A 67 -12.84 7.44 1.51
CA ARG A 67 -12.84 6.68 0.25
C ARG A 67 -13.69 7.37 -0.82
N LYS A 68 -14.92 7.76 -0.46
CA LYS A 68 -15.84 8.49 -1.34
C LYS A 68 -15.25 9.83 -1.76
N LEU A 69 -14.72 10.59 -0.80
CA LEU A 69 -14.12 11.91 -1.03
C LEU A 69 -12.98 11.85 -2.05
N ILE A 70 -12.10 10.84 -1.96
CA ILE A 70 -10.95 10.71 -2.87
C ILE A 70 -11.27 9.91 -4.14
N GLY A 71 -12.49 9.39 -4.28
CA GLY A 71 -12.91 8.57 -5.42
C GLY A 71 -12.18 7.22 -5.53
N ALA A 72 -11.75 6.64 -4.41
CA ALA A 72 -11.12 5.32 -4.40
C ALA A 72 -12.17 4.23 -4.66
N PRO A 73 -11.93 3.20 -5.51
CA PRO A 73 -12.91 2.15 -5.78
C PRO A 73 -13.19 1.24 -4.58
N VAL A 74 -12.26 1.15 -3.63
CA VAL A 74 -12.38 0.28 -2.44
C VAL A 74 -11.59 0.86 -1.28
N TYR A 75 -12.11 0.60 -0.07
CA TYR A 75 -11.46 0.86 1.21
C TYR A 75 -11.34 -0.47 1.98
N ILE A 76 -10.18 -0.74 2.55
CA ILE A 76 -9.92 -1.96 3.31
C ILE A 76 -9.17 -1.62 4.60
N GLU A 77 -9.72 -2.05 5.73
CA GLU A 77 -9.03 -2.02 7.01
C GLU A 77 -8.25 -3.32 7.21
N CYS A 78 -6.98 -3.23 7.59
CA CYS A 78 -6.14 -4.41 7.77
C CYS A 78 -5.21 -4.29 8.98
N SER A 79 -4.73 -5.45 9.42
CA SER A 79 -3.64 -5.57 10.37
C SER A 79 -2.57 -6.49 9.78
N SER A 80 -1.36 -5.97 9.67
CA SER A 80 -0.20 -6.80 9.35
C SER A 80 0.23 -7.65 10.55
N LYS A 81 -0.06 -7.24 11.78
CA LYS A 81 0.29 -8.02 12.98
C LYS A 81 -0.52 -9.32 13.05
N THR A 82 -1.84 -9.22 12.93
CA THR A 82 -2.74 -10.38 12.98
C THR A 82 -2.99 -11.01 11.61
N GLN A 83 -2.38 -10.46 10.56
CA GLN A 83 -2.62 -10.81 9.15
C GLN A 83 -4.07 -10.57 8.67
N GLN A 84 -4.90 -9.93 9.49
CA GLN A 84 -6.29 -9.67 9.18
C GLN A 84 -6.41 -8.77 7.93
N ASN A 85 -7.19 -9.23 6.96
CA ASN A 85 -7.51 -8.56 5.70
C ASN A 85 -6.31 -8.20 4.80
N VAL A 86 -5.07 -8.62 5.13
CA VAL A 86 -3.90 -8.39 4.27
C VAL A 86 -4.11 -9.02 2.90
N LYS A 87 -4.61 -10.27 2.84
CA LYS A 87 -4.97 -10.93 1.58
C LYS A 87 -6.02 -10.14 0.80
N ALA A 88 -7.02 -9.55 1.48
CA ALA A 88 -8.06 -8.77 0.82
C ALA A 88 -7.50 -7.51 0.13
N VAL A 89 -6.47 -6.87 0.72
CA VAL A 89 -5.75 -5.76 0.06
C VAL A 89 -5.12 -6.21 -1.25
N PHE A 90 -4.43 -7.36 -1.25
CA PHE A 90 -3.83 -7.92 -2.46
C PHE A 90 -4.87 -8.37 -3.49
N ASP A 91 -5.94 -9.04 -3.06
CA ASP A 91 -7.04 -9.45 -3.95
C ASP A 91 -7.70 -8.23 -4.61
N ALA A 92 -7.84 -7.12 -3.87
CA ALA A 92 -8.37 -5.87 -4.41
C ALA A 92 -7.43 -5.23 -5.43
N VAL A 93 -6.11 -5.23 -5.19
CA VAL A 93 -5.10 -4.80 -6.18
C VAL A 93 -5.23 -5.59 -7.46
N ILE A 94 -5.28 -6.92 -7.35
CA ILE A 94 -5.46 -7.82 -8.50
C ILE A 94 -6.75 -7.47 -9.24
N LYS A 95 -7.87 -7.34 -8.52
CA LYS A 95 -9.17 -7.03 -9.11
C LYS A 95 -9.20 -5.67 -9.79
N VAL A 96 -8.56 -4.65 -9.22
CA VAL A 96 -8.51 -3.30 -9.80
C VAL A 96 -7.65 -3.27 -11.05
N VAL A 97 -6.51 -3.96 -11.05
CA VAL A 97 -5.58 -3.95 -12.19
C VAL A 97 -6.00 -4.91 -13.31
N LEU A 98 -6.62 -6.04 -12.97
CA LEU A 98 -7.11 -7.02 -13.95
C LEU A 98 -8.51 -6.68 -14.49
N GLN A 99 -9.23 -5.72 -13.88
CA GLN A 99 -10.43 -5.19 -14.50
C GLN A 99 -10.06 -4.59 -15.85
N PRO A 100 -10.64 -5.09 -16.96
CA PRO A 100 -10.15 -4.78 -18.29
C PRO A 100 -10.37 -3.29 -18.60
N PRO A 101 -9.34 -2.53 -19.03
CA PRO A 101 -9.58 -1.58 -20.11
C PRO A 101 -10.03 -2.40 -21.33
N LYS A 102 -10.91 -1.87 -22.17
CA LYS A 102 -11.62 -2.56 -23.28
C LYS A 102 -10.75 -3.30 -24.35
N GLN A 103 -9.47 -3.66 -24.11
CA GLN A 103 -8.58 -4.24 -25.12
C GLN A 103 -7.81 -5.49 -24.66
N LYS A 104 -7.50 -6.35 -25.65
CA LYS A 104 -7.12 -7.78 -25.54
C LYS A 104 -5.79 -8.06 -24.81
N LYS A 105 -5.73 -9.27 -24.22
CA LYS A 105 -4.82 -9.76 -23.17
C LYS A 105 -3.39 -10.14 -23.66
N LYS A 106 -2.37 -9.74 -22.88
CA LYS A 106 -1.01 -10.33 -22.77
C LYS A 106 -0.63 -10.46 -21.29
N LYS A 107 0.35 -11.31 -20.93
CA LYS A 107 0.97 -11.32 -19.59
C LYS A 107 1.51 -9.90 -19.30
N ARG A 108 1.03 -9.24 -18.24
CA ARG A 108 1.46 -7.90 -17.83
C ARG A 108 2.06 -7.97 -16.44
N LYS A 109 3.21 -7.33 -16.24
CA LYS A 109 3.76 -7.05 -14.91
C LYS A 109 2.92 -5.94 -14.30
N VAL A 110 2.50 -6.11 -13.04
CA VAL A 110 1.72 -5.11 -12.32
C VAL A 110 2.63 -4.35 -11.36
N PHE A 111 2.66 -3.04 -11.50
CA PHE A 111 3.42 -2.15 -10.64
C PHE A 111 2.46 -1.50 -9.64
N ALA A 112 2.56 -1.90 -8.37
CA ALA A 112 1.78 -1.35 -7.28
C ALA A 112 2.69 -0.50 -6.40
N ILE A 113 2.48 0.81 -6.35
CA ILE A 113 3.24 1.64 -5.42
C ILE A 113 2.43 1.76 -4.13
N LEU A 114 2.99 1.23 -3.04
CA LEU A 114 2.41 1.35 -1.71
C LEU A 114 2.95 2.60 -1.05
N TYR A 115 2.07 3.58 -0.89
CA TYR A 115 2.33 4.76 -0.08
C TYR A 115 1.86 4.49 1.35
N LEU A 116 2.81 4.11 2.20
CA LEU A 116 2.60 4.06 3.64
C LEU A 116 2.68 5.47 4.20
N CYS A 117 1.54 6.16 4.36
CA CYS A 117 1.49 7.34 5.22
C CYS A 117 1.45 6.86 6.68
N GLY A 118 2.61 6.55 7.27
CA GLY A 118 2.65 6.24 8.71
C GLY A 118 3.81 5.42 9.26
N ILE A 119 4.98 5.37 8.63
CA ILE A 119 6.20 5.11 9.39
C ILE A 119 6.80 6.48 9.73
N THR A 120 6.15 7.18 10.65
CA THR A 120 6.76 8.32 11.34
C THR A 120 7.66 7.76 12.42
N HIS A 121 8.93 7.54 12.08
CA HIS A 121 9.97 7.77 13.07
C HIS A 121 10.32 9.26 13.06
N ASP A 122 10.94 9.73 14.13
CA ASP A 122 11.37 11.11 14.31
C ASP A 122 12.45 11.46 13.28
N GLY A 123 12.03 11.77 12.04
CA GLY A 123 12.89 12.22 10.94
C GLY A 123 12.83 11.41 9.64
N VAL A 124 13.02 12.13 8.52
CA VAL A 124 13.60 11.82 7.18
C VAL A 124 13.33 10.45 6.49
N GLY A 125 12.49 9.55 7.01
CA GLY A 125 12.11 8.27 6.38
C GLY A 125 12.02 7.08 7.35
N VAL A 126 11.86 5.86 6.81
CA VAL A 126 11.93 4.62 7.61
C VAL A 126 13.34 4.44 8.16
N PRO A 127 13.54 4.18 9.47
CA PRO A 127 14.86 3.92 10.03
C PRO A 127 15.55 2.76 9.35
N GLU A 128 16.88 2.88 9.22
CA GLU A 128 17.71 1.84 8.63
C GLU A 128 17.58 0.51 9.37
N THR A 129 17.36 0.53 10.69
CA THR A 129 17.08 -0.66 11.50
C THR A 129 15.81 -1.39 11.05
N LEU A 130 14.71 -0.68 10.79
CA LEU A 130 13.47 -1.27 10.28
C LEU A 130 13.63 -1.77 8.84
N LEU A 131 14.42 -1.07 8.00
CA LEU A 131 14.74 -1.54 6.66
C LEU A 131 15.56 -2.83 6.71
N ASN A 132 16.55 -2.91 7.58
CA ASN A 132 17.36 -4.12 7.78
C ASN A 132 16.49 -5.29 8.25
N GLN A 133 15.56 -5.06 9.18
CA GLN A 133 14.59 -6.06 9.60
C GLN A 133 13.68 -6.51 8.43
N MET A 134 13.14 -5.56 7.66
CA MET A 134 12.33 -5.86 6.46
C MET A 134 13.11 -6.71 5.44
N PHE A 135 14.39 -6.40 5.22
CA PHE A 135 15.26 -7.11 4.28
C PHE A 135 15.96 -8.34 4.89
N GLY A 136 15.74 -8.65 6.17
CA GLY A 136 16.26 -9.82 6.86
C GLY A 136 17.78 -9.78 7.08
N ARG A 137 18.34 -8.59 7.36
CA ARG A 137 19.78 -8.33 7.55
C ARG A 137 20.17 -8.14 9.03
N GLU A 138 19.76 -9.06 9.91
CA GLU A 138 20.06 -9.14 11.37
C GLU A 138 19.23 -8.25 12.33
N GLY A 139 18.97 -8.79 13.54
CA GLY A 139 18.43 -8.08 14.72
C GLY A 139 17.20 -8.72 15.39
N GLN A 140 16.92 -8.31 16.63
CA GLN A 140 15.65 -8.60 17.33
C GLN A 140 14.52 -7.88 16.57
N GLU A 141 13.56 -8.64 16.02
CA GLU A 141 12.52 -8.09 15.15
C GLU A 141 11.54 -7.25 15.99
N SER A 142 11.50 -5.94 15.74
CA SER A 142 10.48 -5.05 16.30
C SER A 142 9.11 -5.40 15.71
N GLU A 143 8.03 -4.99 16.37
CA GLU A 143 6.67 -5.21 15.86
C GLU A 143 6.50 -4.64 14.43
N GLU A 144 7.06 -3.45 14.18
CA GLU A 144 7.09 -2.81 12.86
C GLU A 144 7.93 -3.60 11.85
N GLY A 145 9.08 -4.12 12.28
CA GLY A 145 9.97 -4.94 11.45
C GLY A 145 9.35 -6.26 11.02
N ILE A 146 8.65 -6.96 11.93
CA ILE A 146 7.91 -8.20 11.66
C ILE A 146 6.85 -7.93 10.58
N SER A 147 6.07 -6.86 10.74
CA SER A 147 5.05 -6.45 9.78
C SER A 147 5.61 -6.23 8.37
N LEU A 148 6.75 -5.54 8.27
CA LEU A 148 7.42 -5.30 6.99
C LEU A 148 8.03 -6.57 6.39
N LEU A 149 8.60 -7.45 7.22
CA LEU A 149 9.17 -8.72 6.80
C LEU A 149 8.10 -9.67 6.24
N ILE A 150 6.95 -9.79 6.91
CA ILE A 150 5.84 -10.62 6.43
C ILE A 150 5.32 -10.08 5.10
N SER A 151 5.17 -8.77 4.97
CA SER A 151 4.76 -8.12 3.73
C SER A 151 5.72 -8.46 2.56
N ARG A 152 7.04 -8.45 2.79
CA ARG A 152 8.03 -8.90 1.80
C ARG A 152 7.91 -10.39 1.48
N LYS A 153 7.72 -11.25 2.50
CA LYS A 153 7.54 -12.70 2.28
C LYS A 153 6.31 -13.00 1.44
N LEU A 154 5.18 -12.31 1.70
CA LEU A 154 3.97 -12.41 0.89
C LEU A 154 4.21 -11.98 -0.57
N LEU A 155 4.91 -10.88 -0.79
CA LEU A 155 5.27 -10.44 -2.14
C LEU A 155 6.13 -11.48 -2.87
N LYS A 156 7.12 -12.07 -2.19
CA LYS A 156 7.93 -13.14 -2.77
C LYS A 156 7.10 -14.36 -3.18
N LEU A 157 6.10 -14.74 -2.38
CA LEU A 157 5.17 -15.83 -2.73
C LEU A 157 4.34 -15.50 -3.99
N MET A 158 4.10 -14.22 -4.26
CA MET A 158 3.40 -13.74 -5.45
C MET A 158 4.34 -13.45 -6.63
N ASN A 159 5.56 -14.02 -6.63
CA ASN A 159 6.60 -13.72 -7.62
C ASN A 159 6.87 -12.20 -7.77
N GLY A 160 6.72 -11.49 -6.64
CA GLY A 160 6.89 -10.06 -6.51
C GLY A 160 8.09 -9.67 -5.67
N ASP A 161 8.39 -8.37 -5.69
CA ASP A 161 9.51 -7.75 -4.99
C ASP A 161 9.09 -6.40 -4.39
N VAL A 162 9.86 -5.93 -3.42
CA VAL A 162 9.68 -4.64 -2.78
C VAL A 162 10.99 -3.87 -2.75
N ARG A 163 10.95 -2.63 -3.22
CA ARG A 163 12.07 -1.70 -3.17
C ARG A 163 11.70 -0.49 -2.32
N TYR A 164 12.58 -0.11 -1.42
CA TYR A 164 12.48 1.15 -0.71
C TYR A 164 13.27 2.23 -1.45
N LEU A 165 12.64 3.37 -1.71
CA LEU A 165 13.26 4.53 -2.32
C LEU A 165 13.12 5.75 -1.42
N ARG A 166 14.17 6.56 -1.42
CA ARG A 166 14.24 7.82 -0.69
C ARG A 166 14.82 8.90 -1.60
N ASP A 167 14.04 9.93 -1.90
CA ASP A 167 14.47 11.10 -2.70
C ASP A 167 13.83 12.38 -2.12
N ALA A 168 14.62 13.45 -1.97
CA ALA A 168 14.17 14.77 -1.52
C ALA A 168 13.22 14.78 -0.29
N GLY A 169 13.53 13.98 0.74
CA GLY A 169 12.71 13.88 1.96
C GLY A 169 11.42 13.07 1.82
N LYS A 170 11.22 12.39 0.69
CA LYS A 170 10.10 11.46 0.45
C LYS A 170 10.60 10.03 0.56
N SER A 171 9.83 9.21 1.25
CA SER A 171 10.05 7.78 1.41
C SER A 171 8.93 7.01 0.73
N SER A 172 9.26 6.04 -0.10
CA SER A 172 8.28 5.26 -0.85
C SER A 172 8.68 3.79 -0.94
N PHE A 173 7.70 2.90 -0.83
CA PHE A 173 7.87 1.49 -1.15
C PHE A 173 7.26 1.20 -2.51
N ILE A 174 8.08 0.71 -3.44
CA ILE A 174 7.63 0.21 -4.74
C ILE A 174 7.44 -1.29 -4.61
N LEU A 175 6.19 -1.74 -4.73
CA LEU A 175 5.86 -3.16 -4.81
C LEU A 175 5.73 -3.54 -6.29
N THR A 176 6.44 -4.56 -6.71
CA THR A 176 6.30 -5.11 -8.07
C THR A 176 5.75 -6.51 -7.91
N VAL A 177 4.66 -6.85 -8.59
CA VAL A 177 4.09 -8.20 -8.52
C VAL A 177 3.86 -8.70 -9.94
N GLU A 178 4.36 -9.89 -10.25
CA GLU A 178 4.06 -10.54 -11.51
C GLU A 178 2.80 -11.40 -11.36
N LEU A 179 1.69 -10.92 -11.90
CA LEU A 179 0.44 -11.65 -11.87
C LEU A 179 0.33 -12.57 -13.10
N ALA A 180 0.27 -13.88 -12.85
CA ALA A 180 -0.22 -14.82 -13.84
C ALA A 180 -1.74 -14.66 -13.95
N ALA A 181 -2.22 -14.00 -15.00
CA ALA A 181 -3.65 -13.94 -15.31
C ALA A 181 -4.14 -15.35 -15.69
N SER A 182 -4.57 -16.14 -14.70
CA SER A 182 -5.23 -17.42 -14.95
C SER A 182 -6.69 -17.17 -15.33
N GLN A 183 -7.13 -17.77 -16.44
CA GLN A 183 -8.49 -17.64 -16.98
C GLN A 183 -9.62 -18.19 -16.08
N LYS A 184 -9.31 -18.76 -14.90
CA LYS A 184 -10.23 -19.60 -14.13
C LYS A 184 -11.05 -18.92 -13.01
N LEU A 185 -10.98 -17.61 -12.81
CA LEU A 185 -11.74 -16.92 -11.74
C LEU A 185 -13.06 -16.29 -12.19
N ILE A 186 -13.54 -16.64 -13.40
CA ILE A 186 -14.87 -16.27 -13.90
C ILE A 186 -15.47 -17.53 -14.55
N ALA A 187 -15.98 -18.43 -13.72
CA ALA A 187 -16.89 -19.51 -14.11
C ALA A 187 -17.93 -19.64 -12.99
#